data_AF-A0A651GLZ7-F1
#
_entry.id   AF-A0A651GLZ7-F1
#
_cell.length_a   1.000
_cell.length_b   1.000
_cell.length_c   1.000
_cell.angle_alpha   90.00
_cell.angle_beta   90.00
_cell.angle_gamma   90.00
#
_symmetry.space_group_name_H-M   'P 1'
#
loop_
_entity.id
_entity.type
_entity.pdbx_description
1 polymer ?
#
loop_
_entity_poly.entity_id
_entity_poly.type
_entity_poly.pdbx_seq_one_letter_code
_entity_poly.pdbx_strand_id
1 'polypeptide(L)'
;MVLLDTHIWLWWLLGDGNLILAEREALDKLASERNLAISWVSVWETEMLERKGRVSLLPGFQSWTEQATNPEFITVLPADIAVVLAQRNLPETFHGDPADRLIAATSILSGYPLATHDQRIKKSGVCEIWE
;
A
#
# COMPACT_ATOMS: atom_id res chain seq x y z
N MET A 1 8.76 -10.24 2.31
CA MET A 1 7.48 -9.53 2.52
C MET A 1 7.20 -8.67 1.30
N VAL A 2 5.93 -8.40 1.02
CA VAL A 2 5.45 -7.54 -0.08
C VAL A 2 4.80 -6.32 0.52
N LEU A 3 5.16 -5.12 0.05
CA LEU A 3 4.49 -3.88 0.44
C LEU A 3 3.29 -3.66 -0.48
N LEU A 4 2.09 -3.58 0.07
CA LEU A 4 0.89 -3.25 -0.68
C LEU A 4 0.77 -1.74 -0.84
N ASP A 5 0.52 -1.31 -2.07
CA ASP A 5 0.01 0.02 -2.36
C ASP A 5 -1.40 0.18 -1.81
N THR A 6 -1.83 1.43 -1.57
CA THR A 6 -3.10 1.72 -0.89
C THR A 6 -4.29 1.13 -1.63
N HIS A 7 -4.34 1.27 -2.97
CA HIS A 7 -5.43 0.70 -3.74
C HIS A 7 -5.42 -0.82 -3.78
N ILE A 8 -4.24 -1.47 -3.80
CA ILE A 8 -4.17 -2.95 -3.75
C ILE A 8 -4.70 -3.44 -2.41
N TRP A 9 -4.31 -2.81 -1.31
CA TRP A 9 -4.80 -3.13 0.02
C TRP A 9 -6.32 -2.97 0.12
N LEU A 10 -6.87 -1.85 -0.37
CA LEU A 10 -8.31 -1.61 -0.38
C LEU A 10 -9.06 -2.59 -1.29
N TRP A 11 -8.59 -2.82 -2.51
CA TRP A 11 -9.25 -3.75 -3.44
C TRP A 11 -9.27 -5.17 -2.91
N TRP A 12 -8.18 -5.60 -2.27
CA TRP A 12 -8.09 -6.92 -1.66
C TRP A 12 -9.14 -7.09 -0.58
N LEU A 13 -9.14 -6.20 0.43
CA LEU A 13 -10.04 -6.29 1.59
C LEU A 13 -11.51 -5.99 1.29
N LEU A 14 -11.79 -5.15 0.29
CA LEU A 14 -13.16 -4.78 -0.09
C LEU A 14 -13.73 -5.69 -1.20
N GLY A 15 -12.97 -6.66 -1.69
CA GLY A 15 -13.45 -7.57 -2.74
C GLY A 15 -13.67 -6.89 -4.11
N ASP A 16 -12.93 -5.82 -4.40
CA ASP A 16 -13.08 -5.01 -5.62
C ASP A 16 -12.69 -5.75 -6.92
N GLY A 17 -13.45 -5.56 -8.00
CA GLY A 17 -13.21 -6.26 -9.28
C GLY A 17 -11.88 -5.95 -10.00
N ASN A 18 -11.09 -4.97 -9.54
CA ASN A 18 -9.82 -4.60 -10.16
C ASN A 18 -8.68 -5.61 -9.94
N LEU A 19 -8.76 -6.47 -8.91
CA LEU A 19 -7.82 -7.58 -8.73
C LEU A 19 -8.32 -8.84 -9.43
N ILE A 20 -7.50 -9.41 -10.31
CA ILE A 20 -7.83 -10.69 -10.94
C ILE A 20 -7.74 -11.83 -9.91
N LEU A 21 -8.39 -12.96 -10.20
CA LEU A 21 -8.44 -14.10 -9.27
C LEU A 21 -7.04 -14.56 -8.81
N ALA A 22 -6.08 -14.66 -9.74
CA ALA A 22 -4.72 -15.09 -9.41
C ALA A 22 -4.01 -14.13 -8.44
N GLU A 23 -4.21 -12.82 -8.58
CA GLU A 23 -3.63 -11.84 -7.66
C GLU A 23 -4.23 -11.98 -6.26
N ARG A 24 -5.55 -12.18 -6.19
CA ARG A 24 -6.25 -12.40 -4.91
C ARG A 24 -5.75 -13.66 -4.20
N GLU A 25 -5.66 -14.77 -4.91
CA GLU A 25 -5.15 -16.03 -4.36
C GLU A 25 -3.69 -15.89 -3.88
N ALA A 26 -2.87 -15.14 -4.61
CA ALA A 26 -1.49 -14.86 -4.20
C ALA A 26 -1.43 -13.98 -2.93
N LEU A 27 -2.26 -12.93 -2.84
CA LEU A 27 -2.36 -12.08 -1.65
C LEU A 27 -2.89 -12.87 -0.44
N ASP A 28 -3.90 -13.71 -0.62
CA ASP A 28 -4.44 -14.57 0.44
C ASP A 28 -3.37 -15.54 0.98
N LYS A 29 -2.56 -16.11 0.09
CA LYS A 29 -1.43 -16.95 0.49
C LYS A 29 -0.38 -16.14 1.27
N LEU A 30 0.05 -14.99 0.76
CA LEU A 30 1.02 -14.12 1.44
C LEU A 30 0.51 -13.67 2.81
N ALA A 31 -0.78 -13.36 2.93
CA ALA A 31 -1.45 -13.02 4.17
C ALA A 31 -1.35 -14.15 5.20
N SER A 32 -1.65 -15.39 4.78
CA SER A 32 -1.56 -16.58 5.65
C SER A 32 -0.14 -16.86 6.16
N GLU A 33 0.88 -16.44 5.40
CA GLU A 33 2.29 -16.56 5.73
C GLU A 33 2.85 -15.33 6.47
N ARG A 34 2.01 -14.32 6.76
CA ARG A 34 2.39 -13.04 7.37
C ARG A 34 3.46 -12.28 6.56
N ASN A 35 3.38 -12.42 5.24
CA ASN A 35 4.33 -11.85 4.29
C ASN A 35 3.83 -10.55 3.64
N LEU A 36 2.77 -9.93 4.16
CA LEU A 36 2.24 -8.65 3.68
C LEU A 36 2.59 -7.49 4.62
N ALA A 37 2.83 -6.33 4.03
CA ALA A 37 2.99 -5.06 4.74
C ALA A 37 2.22 -3.94 4.04
N ILE A 38 1.88 -2.89 4.79
CA ILE A 38 1.44 -1.58 4.27
C ILE A 38 2.26 -0.46 4.91
N SER A 39 2.33 0.68 4.25
CA SER A 39 2.87 1.90 4.86
C SER A 39 1.81 2.54 5.76
N TRP A 40 2.22 3.20 6.85
CA TRP A 40 1.34 4.11 7.60
C TRP A 40 0.69 5.17 6.69
N VAL A 41 1.34 5.54 5.59
CA VAL A 41 0.82 6.48 4.58
C VAL A 41 -0.43 5.92 3.91
N SER A 42 -0.51 4.62 3.70
CA SER A 42 -1.69 3.98 3.10
C SER A 42 -2.92 4.09 4.03
N VAL A 43 -2.71 4.04 5.34
CA VAL A 43 -3.78 4.28 6.33
C VAL A 43 -4.24 5.74 6.28
N TRP A 44 -3.30 6.69 6.23
CA TRP A 44 -3.61 8.12 6.09
C TRP A 44 -4.34 8.44 4.78
N GLU A 45 -3.90 7.88 3.66
CA GLU A 45 -4.55 8.05 2.36
C GLU A 45 -5.96 7.46 2.38
N THR A 46 -6.15 6.30 3.02
CA THR A 46 -7.47 5.68 3.19
C THR A 46 -8.42 6.56 3.99
N GLU A 47 -7.98 7.22 5.07
CA GLU A 47 -8.79 8.22 5.80
C GLU A 47 -9.22 9.34 4.86
N MET A 48 -8.30 9.87 4.06
CA MET A 48 -8.61 10.96 3.14
C MET A 48 -9.61 10.53 2.07
N LEU A 49 -9.51 9.30 1.56
CA LEU A 49 -10.45 8.75 0.59
C LEU A 49 -11.85 8.60 1.20
N GLU A 50 -11.96 8.07 2.42
CA GLU A 50 -13.24 7.92 3.13
C GLU A 50 -13.86 9.29 3.43
N ARG A 51 -13.09 10.24 3.98
CA ARG A 51 -13.55 11.61 4.27
C ARG A 51 -14.03 12.35 3.02
N LYS A 52 -13.44 12.07 1.86
CA LYS A 52 -13.86 12.63 0.56
C LYS A 52 -15.04 11.88 -0.06
N GLY A 53 -15.58 10.85 0.59
CA GLY A 53 -16.67 10.01 0.09
C GLY A 53 -16.29 9.16 -1.13
N ARG A 54 -14.99 8.89 -1.33
CA ARG A 54 -14.48 8.06 -2.43
C ARG A 54 -14.55 6.58 -2.13
N VAL A 55 -14.46 6.22 -0.86
CA VAL A 55 -14.61 4.86 -0.34
C VAL A 55 -15.55 4.92 0.86
N SER A 56 -16.35 3.86 1.06
CA SER A 56 -17.19 3.68 2.24
C SER A 56 -16.66 2.51 3.05
N LEU A 57 -16.26 2.75 4.28
CA LEU A 57 -15.64 1.75 5.17
C LEU A 57 -16.59 1.46 6.33
N LEU A 58 -17.09 0.22 6.38
CA LEU A 58 -18.05 -0.22 7.39
C LEU A 58 -17.35 -1.07 8.46
N PRO A 59 -17.74 -0.97 9.74
CA PRO A 59 -18.83 -0.15 10.30
C PRO A 59 -18.46 1.33 10.54
N GLY A 60 -17.24 1.72 10.18
CA GLY A 60 -16.70 3.09 10.24
C GLY A 60 -15.17 3.04 10.19
N PHE A 61 -14.52 4.13 9.84
CA PHE A 61 -13.05 4.19 9.65
C PHE A 61 -12.26 3.48 10.75
N GLN A 62 -12.45 3.88 12.03
CA GLN A 62 -11.66 3.34 13.13
C GLN A 62 -11.77 1.81 13.25
N SER A 63 -12.99 1.28 13.38
CA SER A 63 -13.21 -0.16 13.54
C SER A 63 -12.84 -0.95 12.31
N TRP A 64 -12.97 -0.36 11.11
CA TRP A 64 -12.50 -0.98 9.88
C TRP A 64 -10.96 -1.04 9.87
N THR A 65 -10.26 0.06 10.21
CA THR A 65 -8.79 0.10 10.24
C THR A 65 -8.21 -0.88 11.26
N GLU A 66 -8.81 -1.01 12.44
CA GLU A 66 -8.38 -1.98 13.46
C GLU A 66 -8.43 -3.43 12.91
N GLN A 67 -9.47 -3.77 12.13
CA GLN A 67 -9.58 -5.08 11.50
C GLN A 67 -8.63 -5.22 10.30
N ALA A 68 -8.58 -4.20 9.44
CA ALA A 68 -7.81 -4.18 8.20
C ALA A 68 -6.28 -4.16 8.43
N THR A 69 -5.85 -3.82 9.64
CA THR A 69 -4.44 -3.80 10.06
C THR A 69 -4.10 -4.88 11.10
N ASN A 70 -4.91 -5.94 11.20
CA ASN A 70 -4.67 -7.01 12.15
C ASN A 70 -3.29 -7.68 11.89
N PRO A 71 -2.41 -7.74 12.91
CA PRO A 71 -1.05 -8.27 12.78
C PRO A 71 -0.97 -9.77 12.45
N GLU A 72 -2.10 -10.49 12.51
CA GLU A 72 -2.16 -11.89 12.07
C GLU A 72 -1.97 -12.08 10.58
N PHE A 73 -2.24 -11.05 9.76
CA PHE A 73 -2.14 -11.15 8.31
C PHE A 73 -1.40 -9.98 7.62
N ILE A 74 -1.22 -8.83 8.30
CA ILE A 74 -0.53 -7.69 7.70
C ILE A 74 0.30 -6.91 8.71
N THR A 75 1.48 -6.44 8.28
CA THR A 75 2.34 -5.57 9.09
C THR A 75 2.18 -4.11 8.67
N VAL A 76 1.90 -3.21 9.60
CA VAL A 76 1.93 -1.76 9.33
C VAL A 76 3.33 -1.23 9.60
N LEU A 77 4.00 -0.73 8.56
CA LEU A 77 5.28 -0.05 8.70
C LEU A 77 5.04 1.35 9.30
N PRO A 78 5.73 1.71 10.40
CA PRO A 78 5.44 2.92 11.17
C PRO A 78 5.83 4.20 10.43
N ALA A 79 5.34 5.33 10.95
CA ALA A 79 5.79 6.64 10.52
C ALA A 79 7.28 6.84 10.78
N ASP A 80 8.03 7.13 9.72
CA ASP A 80 9.48 7.23 9.78
C ASP A 80 9.98 8.47 9.01
N ILE A 81 10.79 9.28 9.69
CA ILE A 81 11.45 10.46 9.12
C ILE A 81 12.38 10.03 7.97
N ALA A 82 12.98 8.84 8.03
CA ALA A 82 13.83 8.32 6.96
C ALA A 82 13.07 8.23 5.63
N VAL A 83 11.79 7.82 5.65
CA VAL A 83 10.92 7.78 4.45
C VAL A 83 10.72 9.18 3.88
N VAL A 84 10.46 10.17 4.73
CA VAL A 84 10.26 11.57 4.33
C VAL A 84 11.52 12.16 3.71
N LEU A 85 12.70 11.78 4.22
CA LEU A 85 13.98 12.22 3.65
C LEU A 85 14.29 11.47 2.34
N ALA A 86 14.09 10.16 2.30
CA ALA A 86 14.42 9.31 1.15
C ALA A 86 13.59 9.66 -0.08
N GLN A 87 12.33 10.09 0.07
CA GLN A 87 11.50 10.48 -1.08
C GLN A 87 12.09 11.65 -1.88
N ARG A 88 12.98 12.46 -1.31
CA ARG A 88 13.70 13.52 -2.04
C ARG A 88 14.70 12.97 -3.05
N ASN A 89 15.15 11.74 -2.89
CA ASN A 89 16.08 11.07 -3.81
C ASN A 89 15.36 10.42 -4.99
N LEU A 90 14.02 10.38 -4.98
CA LEU A 90 13.25 9.94 -6.14
C LEU A 90 13.45 10.93 -7.29
N PRO A 91 13.63 10.45 -8.54
CA PRO A 91 13.80 11.32 -9.70
C PRO A 91 12.70 12.37 -9.83
N GLU A 92 13.02 13.56 -10.34
CA GLU A 92 11.99 14.59 -10.62
C GLU A 92 10.94 14.12 -11.63
N THR A 93 11.31 13.20 -12.51
CA THR A 93 10.42 12.54 -13.47
C THR A 93 9.42 11.59 -12.82
N PHE A 94 9.62 11.23 -11.54
CA PHE A 94 8.65 10.48 -10.75
C PHE A 94 7.48 11.40 -10.36
N HIS A 95 6.55 11.56 -11.31
CA HIS A 95 5.28 12.25 -11.13
C HIS A 95 4.28 11.34 -10.39
N GLY A 96 4.54 11.12 -9.10
CA GLY A 96 3.58 10.56 -8.14
C GLY A 96 3.02 11.64 -7.25
N ASP A 97 1.80 11.46 -6.75
CA ASP A 97 1.27 12.33 -5.72
C ASP A 97 2.07 12.17 -4.40
N PRO A 98 1.82 13.00 -3.36
CA PRO A 98 2.57 12.89 -2.11
C PRO A 98 2.51 11.50 -1.44
N ALA A 99 1.41 10.74 -1.58
CA ALA A 99 1.29 9.40 -1.02
C ALA A 99 2.16 8.42 -1.80
N ASP A 100 2.07 8.42 -3.14
CA ASP A 100 2.86 7.56 -4.03
C ASP A 100 4.36 7.68 -3.74
N ARG A 101 4.85 8.91 -3.57
CA ARG A 101 6.26 9.18 -3.28
C ARG A 101 6.71 8.57 -1.95
N LEU A 102 5.86 8.67 -0.93
CA LEU A 102 6.19 8.12 0.39
C LEU A 102 6.06 6.59 0.40
N ILE A 103 5.10 6.01 -0.31
CA ILE A 103 4.94 4.56 -0.45
C ILE A 103 6.13 3.96 -1.21
N ALA A 104 6.52 4.56 -2.35
CA ALA A 104 7.71 4.14 -3.08
C ALA A 104 8.98 4.25 -2.23
N ALA A 105 9.16 5.36 -1.51
CA ALA A 105 10.28 5.52 -0.58
C ALA A 105 10.25 4.49 0.57
N THR A 106 9.05 4.13 1.06
CA THR A 106 8.87 3.07 2.06
C THR A 106 9.32 1.71 1.50
N SER A 107 8.95 1.37 0.27
CA SER A 107 9.39 0.15 -0.43
C SER A 107 10.90 0.11 -0.58
N ILE A 108 11.52 1.21 -1.02
CA ILE A 108 12.97 1.30 -1.20
C ILE A 108 13.71 1.08 0.13
N LEU A 109 13.26 1.72 1.21
CA LEU A 109 13.93 1.63 2.52
C LEU A 109 13.72 0.28 3.22
N SER A 110 12.54 -0.33 3.07
CA SER A 110 12.26 -1.64 3.66
C SER A 110 12.88 -2.79 2.85
N GLY A 111 13.20 -2.55 1.57
CA GLY A 111 13.62 -3.59 0.63
C GLY A 111 12.48 -4.53 0.25
N TYR A 112 11.22 -4.13 0.43
CA TYR A 112 10.07 -4.95 0.06
C TYR A 112 9.58 -4.55 -1.33
N PRO A 113 9.37 -5.51 -2.25
CA PRO A 113 8.77 -5.23 -3.54
C PRO A 113 7.37 -4.64 -3.36
N LEU A 114 7.04 -3.64 -4.18
CA LEU A 114 5.77 -2.92 -4.15
C LEU A 114 4.74 -3.60 -5.05
N ALA A 115 3.66 -4.08 -4.45
CA ALA A 115 2.46 -4.50 -5.17
C ALA A 115 1.62 -3.26 -5.50
N THR A 116 1.59 -2.90 -6.78
CA THR A 116 0.83 -1.76 -7.29
C THR A 116 0.25 -2.07 -8.66
N HIS A 117 -0.77 -1.32 -9.07
CA HIS A 117 -1.31 -1.29 -10.44
C HIS A 117 -1.01 0.05 -11.11
N ASP A 118 -0.40 1.00 -10.40
CA ASP A 118 -0.02 2.29 -10.95
C ASP A 118 1.12 2.12 -11.97
N GLN A 119 0.79 2.42 -13.23
CA GLN A 119 1.72 2.25 -14.35
C GLN A 119 2.86 3.27 -14.33
N ARG A 120 2.69 4.43 -13.69
CA ARG A 120 3.76 5.42 -13.55
C ARG A 120 4.80 4.90 -12.57
N ILE A 121 4.36 4.34 -11.44
CA ILE A 121 5.27 3.71 -10.47
C ILE A 121 6.01 2.55 -11.13
N LYS A 122 5.30 1.61 -11.78
CA LYS A 122 5.93 0.48 -12.48
C LYS A 122 6.97 0.90 -13.50
N LYS A 123 6.66 1.90 -14.33
CA LYS A 123 7.56 2.37 -15.40
C LYS A 123 8.72 3.22 -14.90
N SER A 124 8.62 3.77 -13.69
CA SER A 124 9.66 4.62 -13.14
C SER A 124 10.94 3.88 -12.79
N GLY A 125 10.84 2.57 -12.47
CA GLY A 125 11.97 1.74 -12.05
C GLY A 125 12.62 2.17 -10.73
N VAL A 126 11.95 2.99 -9.91
CA VAL A 126 12.54 3.52 -8.67
C VAL A 126 12.55 2.51 -7.52
N CYS A 127 11.64 1.54 -7.55
CA CYS A 127 11.52 0.48 -6.57
C CYS A 127 11.26 -0.86 -7.26
N GLU A 128 11.57 -1.96 -6.56
CA GLU A 128 11.21 -3.30 -7.01
C GLU A 128 9.70 -3.46 -7.03
N ILE A 129 9.16 -4.08 -8.08
CA ILE A 129 7.72 -4.31 -8.25
C ILE A 129 7.45 -5.78 -7.97
N TRP A 130 6.40 -6.05 -7.20
CA TRP A 130 5.88 -7.40 -7.03
C TRP A 130 5.15 -7.84 -8.31
N GLU A 131 5.57 -8.98 -8.87
CA GLU A 131 5.01 -9.60 -10.07
C GLU A 131 4.01 -10.72 -9.75
#